data_AF-A0AA87YWA3-F1
#
_entry.id   AF-A0AA87YWA3-F1
#
_cell.length_a   1.000
_cell.length_b   1.000
_cell.length_c   1.000
_cell.angle_alpha   90.00
_cell.angle_beta   90.00
_cell.angle_gamma   90.00
#
_symmetry.space_group_name_H-M   'P 1'
#
loop_
_entity.id
_entity.type
_entity.pdbx_description
1 polymer ?
#
loop_
_entity_poly.entity_id
_entity_poly.type
_entity_poly.pdbx_seq_one_letter_code
_entity_poly.pdbx_strand_id
1 'polypeptide(L)'
;MVMVYLLLPKVDRKKSPADVLQVSYKYSSGKGKPFEAPPVTATVTRSGKARVKVIPKLILEESRLMALNSVKDARVLADKMELERAKNIVDEAKHMLEGVMVDDDPTDLIKTLIYDLQQLSEFMKTQKDYEEKGYPYALSFETSHDRQRYAARGDVDKVRSFATPRMNAYLEQAKKFDNDPNTPPPSVETDQKIEDAIKPPPPPKPLPPVTPHCTEIVIQVLYLIGSVLKWIEELRT
;
A
#
# COMPACT_ATOMS: atom_id res chain seq x y z
N MET A 1 3.37 -5.90 1.09
CA MET A 1 4.55 -5.73 0.20
C MET A 1 5.71 -5.25 1.06
N VAL A 2 6.94 -5.66 0.77
CA VAL A 2 8.13 -5.26 1.53
C VAL A 2 9.04 -4.48 0.58
N MET A 3 9.40 -3.26 0.97
CA MET A 3 10.40 -2.46 0.28
C MET A 3 11.74 -2.58 1.00
N VAL A 4 12.81 -2.78 0.24
CA VAL A 4 14.17 -2.93 0.77
C VAL A 4 15.06 -1.88 0.12
N TYR A 5 15.66 -1.04 0.95
CA TYR A 5 16.63 -0.04 0.52
C TYR A 5 18.04 -0.62 0.65
N LEU A 6 18.75 -0.75 -0.48
CA LEU A 6 20.10 -1.30 -0.52
C LEU A 6 21.11 -0.20 -0.87
N LEU A 7 22.08 0.03 0.01
CA LEU A 7 23.22 0.87 -0.29
C LEU A 7 24.38 0.00 -0.78
N LEU A 8 24.75 0.14 -2.04
CA LEU A 8 25.88 -0.58 -2.64
C LEU A 8 27.03 0.39 -2.87
N PRO A 9 28.30 -0.06 -2.80
CA PRO A 9 29.44 0.81 -3.07
C PRO A 9 29.36 1.45 -4.47
N LYS A 10 30.12 2.52 -4.72
CA LYS A 10 30.26 3.04 -6.08
C LYS A 10 31.08 2.06 -6.95
N VAL A 11 30.78 2.02 -8.26
CA VAL A 11 31.65 1.38 -9.27
C VAL A 11 31.89 2.35 -10.42
N ASP A 12 33.08 2.36 -10.98
CA ASP A 12 33.41 3.24 -12.10
C ASP A 12 33.19 2.57 -13.47
N ARG A 13 33.08 1.24 -13.48
CA ARG A 13 32.84 0.42 -14.68
C ARG A 13 31.69 -0.54 -14.44
N LYS A 14 31.00 -0.92 -15.52
CA LYS A 14 29.94 -1.94 -15.47
C LYS A 14 30.53 -3.22 -14.88
N LYS A 15 29.90 -3.74 -13.83
CA LYS A 15 30.21 -5.05 -13.23
C LYS A 15 29.23 -6.08 -13.76
N SER A 16 29.63 -7.35 -13.70
CA SER A 16 28.73 -8.47 -13.93
C SER A 16 27.55 -8.41 -12.94
N PRO A 17 26.37 -8.93 -13.32
CA PRO A 17 25.27 -9.12 -12.38
C PRO A 17 25.76 -9.91 -11.17
N ALA A 18 25.40 -9.47 -9.97
CA ALA A 18 25.72 -10.15 -8.74
C ALA A 18 24.47 -10.27 -7.88
N ASP A 19 24.33 -11.39 -7.19
CA ASP A 19 23.29 -11.60 -6.20
C ASP A 19 23.67 -10.81 -4.95
N VAL A 20 22.89 -9.77 -4.64
CA VAL A 20 23.21 -8.83 -3.56
C VAL A 20 22.28 -8.97 -2.36
N LEU A 21 21.13 -9.63 -2.54
CA LEU A 21 20.17 -9.87 -1.48
C LEU A 21 19.45 -11.19 -1.75
N GLN A 22 19.31 -12.00 -0.70
CA GLN A 22 18.42 -13.16 -0.71
C GLN A 22 17.39 -12.96 0.39
N VAL A 23 16.11 -13.04 0.02
CA VAL A 23 14.98 -12.93 0.94
C VAL A 23 14.34 -14.30 1.06
N SER A 24 14.42 -14.89 2.24
CA SER A 24 13.68 -16.09 2.62
C SER A 24 12.51 -15.70 3.52
N TYR A 25 11.38 -16.40 3.38
CA TYR A 25 10.21 -16.17 4.21
C TYR A 25 9.62 -17.50 4.66
N LYS A 26 9.23 -17.50 5.93
CA LYS A 26 8.72 -18.66 6.65
C LYS A 26 7.46 -18.22 7.39
N TYR A 27 6.39 -18.99 7.25
CA TYR A 27 5.17 -18.73 7.99
C TYR A 27 4.68 -19.98 8.72
N SER A 28 4.13 -19.75 9.91
CA SER A 28 3.58 -20.78 10.78
C SER A 28 2.11 -20.46 11.06
N SER A 29 1.24 -21.45 10.88
CA SER A 29 -0.19 -21.38 11.20
C SER A 29 -0.50 -21.84 12.64
N GLY A 30 0.52 -21.91 13.50
CA GLY A 30 0.38 -22.26 14.92
C GLY A 30 0.26 -23.77 15.22
N LYS A 31 -0.21 -24.58 14.25
CA LYS A 31 -0.20 -26.05 14.32
C LYS A 31 0.38 -26.63 13.03
N GLY A 32 1.49 -27.36 13.13
CA GLY A 32 2.13 -28.06 12.01
C GLY A 32 3.54 -27.56 11.68
N LYS A 33 4.16 -28.18 10.67
CA LYS A 33 5.47 -27.74 10.17
C LYS A 33 5.30 -26.37 9.51
N PRO A 34 6.18 -25.40 9.81
CA PRO A 34 6.16 -24.11 9.15
C PRO A 34 6.44 -24.29 7.66
N PHE A 35 5.72 -23.52 6.84
CA PHE A 35 5.99 -23.49 5.41
C PHE A 35 7.20 -22.60 5.15
N GLU A 36 8.15 -23.13 4.41
CA GLU A 36 9.30 -22.39 3.90
C GLU A 36 9.10 -22.15 2.41
N ALA A 37 9.01 -20.89 2.04
CA ALA A 37 8.88 -20.54 0.65
C ALA A 37 10.24 -20.53 -0.05
N PRO A 38 10.28 -20.77 -1.37
CA PRO A 38 11.49 -20.59 -2.15
C PRO A 38 12.06 -19.17 -1.94
N PRO A 39 13.36 -19.04 -1.64
CA PRO A 39 13.97 -17.74 -1.44
C PRO A 39 13.96 -16.94 -2.74
N VAL A 40 13.76 -15.63 -2.61
CA VAL A 40 13.82 -14.69 -3.72
C VAL A 40 15.18 -14.00 -3.67
N THR A 41 15.96 -14.15 -4.74
CA THR A 41 17.24 -13.47 -4.89
C THR A 41 17.08 -12.22 -5.73
N ALA A 42 17.62 -11.10 -5.26
CA ALA A 42 17.74 -9.87 -6.03
C ALA A 42 19.14 -9.80 -6.65
N THR A 43 19.19 -9.96 -7.96
CA THR A 43 20.42 -9.79 -8.75
C THR A 43 20.51 -8.34 -9.22
N VAL A 44 21.63 -7.67 -8.93
CA VAL A 44 21.86 -6.28 -9.31
C VAL A 44 23.05 -6.19 -10.26
N THR A 45 22.84 -5.49 -11.37
CA THR A 45 23.91 -5.08 -12.29
C THR A 45 24.30 -3.64 -11.98
N ARG A 46 25.57 -3.42 -11.62
CA ARG A 46 26.08 -2.09 -11.24
C ARG A 46 26.84 -1.45 -12.38
N SER A 47 26.67 -0.15 -12.58
CA SER A 47 27.37 0.61 -13.62
C SER A 47 27.78 1.98 -13.09
N GLY A 48 28.86 2.56 -13.63
CA GLY A 48 29.35 3.89 -13.24
C GLY A 48 28.54 5.06 -13.82
N LYS A 49 27.49 4.77 -14.59
CA LYS A 49 26.55 5.78 -15.09
C LYS A 49 25.18 5.56 -14.43
N ALA A 50 24.62 6.62 -13.87
CA ALA A 50 23.24 6.63 -13.42
C ALA A 50 22.28 6.64 -14.63
N ARG A 51 21.17 5.92 -14.53
CA ARG A 51 20.08 5.79 -15.49
C ARG A 51 18.75 5.69 -14.73
N VAL A 52 18.16 6.82 -14.35
CA VAL A 52 16.89 6.85 -13.60
C VAL A 52 15.81 6.08 -14.36
N LYS A 53 15.36 4.96 -13.79
CA LYS A 53 14.23 4.18 -14.32
C LYS A 53 13.08 4.20 -13.34
N VAL A 54 11.98 4.83 -13.74
CA VAL A 54 10.72 4.78 -13.00
C VAL A 54 10.22 3.34 -12.94
N ILE A 55 9.97 2.84 -11.72
CA ILE A 55 9.32 1.55 -11.49
C ILE A 55 7.90 1.86 -10.99
N PRO A 56 6.86 1.72 -11.85
CA PRO A 56 5.47 1.97 -11.51
C PRO A 56 5.04 1.40 -10.15
N LYS A 57 5.33 0.12 -9.91
CA LYS A 57 4.97 -0.57 -8.66
C LYS A 57 5.63 0.03 -7.42
N LEU A 58 6.84 0.56 -7.55
CA LEU A 58 7.54 1.20 -6.44
C LEU A 58 6.87 2.53 -6.09
N ILE A 59 6.63 3.38 -7.09
CA ILE A 59 5.91 4.66 -6.93
C ILE A 59 4.58 4.42 -6.21
N LEU A 60 3.79 3.45 -6.67
CA LEU A 60 2.50 3.15 -6.06
C LEU A 60 2.58 2.73 -4.60
N GLU A 61 3.58 1.92 -4.23
CA GLU A 61 3.75 1.50 -2.83
C GLU A 61 4.29 2.64 -1.96
N GLU A 62 5.20 3.46 -2.48
CA GLU A 62 5.69 4.65 -1.78
C GLU A 62 4.56 5.64 -1.53
N SER A 63 3.75 5.94 -2.54
CA SER A 63 2.55 6.76 -2.40
C SER A 63 1.56 6.20 -1.38
N ARG A 64 1.37 4.87 -1.36
CA ARG A 64 0.50 4.21 -0.38
C ARG A 64 1.04 4.34 1.05
N LEU A 65 2.33 4.11 1.27
CA LEU A 65 2.94 4.24 2.59
C LEU A 65 2.97 5.68 3.07
N MET A 66 3.23 6.62 2.16
CA MET A 66 3.17 8.04 2.45
C MET A 66 1.77 8.41 2.96
N ALA A 67 0.71 8.08 2.22
CA ALA A 67 -0.67 8.33 2.65
C ALA A 67 -1.00 7.66 4.01
N LEU A 68 -0.56 6.41 4.21
CA LEU A 68 -0.70 5.69 5.48
C LEU A 68 -0.06 6.40 6.67
N ASN A 69 1.17 6.86 6.51
CA ASN A 69 1.87 7.57 7.57
C ASN A 69 1.24 8.93 7.84
N SER A 70 0.84 9.67 6.80
CA SER A 70 0.12 10.94 6.94
C SER A 70 -1.20 10.77 7.70
N VAL A 71 -1.97 9.70 7.45
CA VAL A 71 -3.19 9.42 8.22
C VAL A 71 -2.88 9.11 9.69
N LYS A 72 -1.83 8.33 9.97
CA LYS A 72 -1.39 8.03 11.35
C LYS A 72 -1.01 9.31 12.09
N ASP A 73 -0.23 10.18 11.46
CA ASP A 73 0.21 11.45 12.05
C ASP A 73 -0.96 12.40 12.26
N ALA A 74 -1.85 12.53 11.26
CA ALA A 74 -3.06 13.33 11.36
C ALA A 74 -3.99 12.83 12.48
N ARG A 75 -4.15 11.51 12.63
CA ARG A 75 -4.93 10.91 13.72
C ARG A 75 -4.37 11.30 15.08
N VAL A 76 -3.05 11.18 15.27
CA VAL A 76 -2.39 11.56 16.54
C VAL A 76 -2.60 13.04 16.90
N LEU A 77 -2.64 13.93 15.91
CA LEU A 77 -2.93 15.35 16.13
C LEU A 77 -4.41 15.60 16.42
N ALA A 78 -5.31 14.94 15.69
CA ALA A 78 -6.75 15.05 15.90
C ALA A 78 -7.20 14.49 17.26
N ASP A 79 -6.56 13.41 17.73
CA ASP A 79 -6.72 12.87 19.09
C ASP A 79 -6.33 13.88 20.18
N LYS A 80 -5.47 14.87 19.85
CA LYS A 80 -5.05 15.98 20.72
C LYS A 80 -5.88 17.25 20.52
N MET A 81 -6.99 17.17 19.77
CA MET A 81 -7.84 18.31 19.39
C MET A 81 -7.14 19.35 18.50
N GLU A 82 -6.03 18.98 17.84
CA GLU A 82 -5.29 19.84 16.91
C GLU A 82 -5.77 19.65 15.46
N LEU A 83 -7.08 19.76 15.23
CA LEU A 83 -7.71 19.41 13.95
C LEU A 83 -7.20 20.20 12.75
N GLU A 84 -6.87 21.47 12.94
CA GLU A 84 -6.35 22.31 11.85
C GLU A 84 -5.01 21.76 11.34
N ARG A 85 -4.14 21.36 12.27
CA ARG A 85 -2.85 20.75 11.92
C ARG A 85 -3.04 19.35 11.32
N ALA A 86 -3.97 18.57 11.86
CA ALA A 86 -4.30 17.25 11.32
C ALA A 86 -4.79 17.35 9.87
N LYS A 87 -5.70 18.30 9.58
CA LYS A 87 -6.20 18.57 8.23
C LYS A 87 -5.09 18.98 7.27
N ASN A 88 -4.22 19.89 7.68
CA ASN A 88 -3.10 20.30 6.84
C ASN A 88 -2.24 19.10 6.40
N ILE A 89 -1.96 18.14 7.30
CA ILE A 89 -1.24 16.92 6.93
C ILE A 89 -2.00 16.08 5.90
N VAL A 90 -3.32 15.91 6.08
CA VAL A 90 -4.16 15.13 5.16
C VAL A 90 -4.26 15.81 3.78
N ASP A 91 -4.45 17.12 3.76
CA ASP A 91 -4.61 17.90 2.53
C ASP A 91 -3.28 18.01 1.77
N GLU A 92 -2.15 18.17 2.47
CA GLU A 92 -0.81 18.07 1.88
C GLU A 92 -0.57 16.69 1.25
N ALA A 93 -0.94 15.62 1.96
CA ALA A 93 -0.81 14.26 1.44
C ALA A 93 -1.67 14.05 0.19
N LYS A 94 -2.91 14.56 0.20
CA LYS A 94 -3.80 14.53 -0.96
C LYS A 94 -3.20 15.30 -2.14
N HIS A 95 -2.68 16.51 -1.91
CA HIS A 95 -2.08 17.32 -2.96
C HIS A 95 -0.85 16.65 -3.59
N MET A 96 -0.01 16.00 -2.78
CA MET A 96 1.13 15.23 -3.29
C MET A 96 0.68 14.06 -4.18
N LEU A 97 -0.41 13.37 -3.83
CA LEU A 97 -0.96 12.28 -4.63
C LEU A 97 -1.58 12.73 -5.95
N GLU A 98 -2.18 13.93 -6.00
CA GLU A 98 -2.75 14.50 -7.23
C GLU A 98 -1.69 14.68 -8.33
N GLY A 99 -0.42 14.87 -7.96
CA GLY A 99 0.70 14.94 -8.89
C GLY A 99 1.26 13.58 -9.33
N VAL A 100 0.82 12.46 -8.75
CA VAL A 100 1.36 11.13 -9.05
C VAL A 100 0.70 10.54 -10.29
N MET A 101 1.47 10.50 -11.38
CA MET A 101 1.09 9.85 -12.63
C MET A 101 1.96 8.61 -12.86
N VAL A 102 1.35 7.51 -13.29
CA VAL A 102 2.05 6.27 -13.64
C VAL A 102 1.64 5.89 -15.05
N ASP A 103 2.61 5.84 -15.96
CA ASP A 103 2.35 5.64 -17.40
C ASP A 103 1.33 6.65 -17.95
N ASP A 104 1.49 7.92 -17.55
CA ASP A 104 0.65 9.08 -17.90
C ASP A 104 -0.79 9.07 -17.36
N ASP A 105 -1.16 8.10 -16.52
CA ASP A 105 -2.49 8.03 -15.91
C ASP A 105 -2.45 7.85 -14.37
N PRO A 106 -3.41 8.43 -13.64
CA PRO A 106 -3.60 8.11 -12.24
C PRO A 106 -4.19 6.72 -12.11
N THR A 107 -3.47 5.83 -11.42
CA THR A 107 -3.98 4.47 -11.16
C THR A 107 -5.18 4.47 -10.22
N ASP A 108 -5.99 3.41 -10.28
CA ASP A 108 -7.15 3.23 -9.39
C ASP A 108 -6.75 3.28 -7.90
N LEU A 109 -5.54 2.82 -7.55
CA LEU A 109 -5.02 2.93 -6.19
C LEU A 109 -4.84 4.40 -5.79
N ILE A 110 -4.20 5.21 -6.64
CA ILE A 110 -3.98 6.65 -6.35
C ILE A 110 -5.32 7.37 -6.24
N LYS A 111 -6.25 7.13 -7.15
CA LYS A 111 -7.61 7.68 -7.09
C LYS A 111 -8.32 7.32 -5.79
N THR A 112 -8.22 6.06 -5.37
CA THR A 112 -8.83 5.59 -4.12
C THR A 112 -8.19 6.25 -2.90
N LEU A 113 -6.86 6.40 -2.87
CA LEU A 113 -6.16 7.09 -1.79
C LEU A 113 -6.53 8.57 -1.70
N ILE A 114 -6.62 9.27 -2.84
CA ILE A 114 -7.08 10.67 -2.89
C ILE A 114 -8.49 10.78 -2.31
N TYR A 115 -9.38 9.86 -2.68
CA TYR A 115 -10.73 9.81 -2.15
C TYR A 115 -10.75 9.52 -0.64
N ASP A 116 -9.94 8.56 -0.17
CA ASP A 116 -9.82 8.24 1.25
C ASP A 116 -9.38 9.46 2.08
N LEU A 117 -8.37 10.21 1.60
CA LEU A 117 -7.87 11.41 2.28
C LEU A 117 -8.91 12.55 2.25
N GLN A 118 -9.60 12.74 1.12
CA GLN A 118 -10.68 13.72 1.03
C GLN A 118 -11.80 13.43 2.04
N GLN A 119 -12.24 12.18 2.15
CA GLN A 119 -13.27 11.79 3.11
C GLN A 119 -12.82 11.99 4.56
N LEU A 120 -11.56 11.67 4.89
CA LEU A 120 -11.03 11.89 6.22
C LEU A 120 -10.98 13.40 6.56
N SER A 121 -10.55 14.24 5.62
CA SER A 121 -10.54 15.71 5.78
C SER A 121 -11.94 16.26 6.06
N GLU A 122 -12.96 15.76 5.35
CA GLU A 122 -14.37 16.10 5.59
C GLU A 122 -14.86 15.71 6.99
N PHE A 123 -14.36 14.61 7.54
CA PHE A 123 -14.68 14.19 8.92
C PHE A 123 -13.90 14.94 9.99
N MET A 124 -12.92 15.78 9.64
CA MET A 124 -12.16 16.60 10.59
C MET A 124 -12.74 18.02 10.76
N LYS A 125 -13.99 18.28 10.35
CA LYS A 125 -14.64 19.60 10.46
C LYS A 125 -14.75 20.12 11.89
N THR A 126 -15.19 19.27 12.79
CA THR A 126 -15.29 19.55 14.22
C THR A 126 -14.75 18.36 14.99
N GLN A 127 -14.41 18.57 16.27
CA GLN A 127 -13.92 17.49 17.13
C GLN A 127 -14.94 16.36 17.24
N LYS A 128 -16.22 16.73 17.32
CA LYS A 128 -17.32 15.77 17.33
C LYS A 128 -17.40 14.94 16.05
N ASP A 129 -17.33 15.58 14.88
CA ASP A 129 -17.35 14.85 13.60
C ASP A 129 -16.16 13.90 13.48
N TYR A 130 -15.00 14.32 13.98
CA TYR A 130 -13.81 13.50 14.00
C TYR A 130 -14.01 12.29 14.91
N GLU A 131 -14.43 12.47 16.15
CA GLU A 131 -14.63 11.37 17.10
C GLU A 131 -15.69 10.37 16.62
N GLU A 132 -16.81 10.86 16.05
CA GLU A 132 -17.91 10.01 15.59
C GLU A 132 -17.60 9.28 14.27
N LYS A 133 -16.87 9.93 13.35
CA LYS A 133 -16.68 9.43 11.97
C LYS A 133 -15.21 9.35 11.56
N GLY A 134 -14.43 10.40 11.82
CA GLY A 134 -13.03 10.50 11.39
C GLY A 134 -12.11 9.47 12.06
N TYR A 135 -12.22 9.28 13.36
CA TYR A 135 -11.45 8.32 14.15
C TYR A 135 -11.68 6.87 13.70
N PRO A 136 -12.93 6.34 13.66
CA PRO A 136 -13.14 4.98 13.16
C PRO A 136 -12.76 4.83 11.68
N TYR A 137 -12.93 5.88 10.86
CA TYR A 137 -12.49 5.87 9.47
C TYR A 137 -10.97 5.75 9.34
N ALA A 138 -10.20 6.56 10.07
CA ALA A 138 -8.74 6.52 10.10
C ALA A 138 -8.21 5.15 10.58
N LEU A 139 -8.80 4.58 11.64
CA LEU A 139 -8.41 3.25 12.11
C LEU A 139 -8.70 2.14 11.10
N SER A 140 -9.82 2.23 10.37
CA SER A 140 -10.15 1.26 9.33
C SER A 140 -9.21 1.39 8.13
N PHE A 141 -8.84 2.63 7.77
CA PHE A 141 -7.81 2.92 6.77
C PHE A 141 -6.46 2.30 7.17
N GLU A 142 -5.98 2.61 8.38
CA GLU A 142 -4.72 2.06 8.91
C GLU A 142 -4.73 0.53 8.90
N THR A 143 -5.75 -0.08 9.50
CA THR A 143 -5.87 -1.55 9.60
C THR A 143 -5.83 -2.20 8.22
N SER A 144 -6.53 -1.61 7.26
CA SER A 144 -6.62 -2.14 5.91
C SER A 144 -5.30 -2.04 5.15
N HIS A 145 -4.62 -0.90 5.23
CA HIS A 145 -3.34 -0.67 4.55
C HIS A 145 -2.16 -1.37 5.24
N ASP A 146 -2.15 -1.48 6.57
CA ASP A 146 -1.11 -2.21 7.31
C ASP A 146 -1.16 -3.71 6.99
N ARG A 147 -2.36 -4.29 6.98
CA ARG A 147 -2.56 -5.72 6.69
C ARG A 147 -2.62 -6.01 5.19
N GLN A 148 -2.77 -4.98 4.35
CA GLN A 148 -3.13 -5.10 2.94
C GLN A 148 -4.33 -6.01 2.74
N ARG A 149 -5.36 -5.78 3.57
CA ARG A 149 -6.61 -6.53 3.59
C ARG A 149 -7.77 -5.55 3.57
N TYR A 150 -8.88 -5.95 2.98
CA TYR A 150 -10.06 -5.11 2.99
C TYR A 150 -10.52 -4.84 4.44
N ALA A 151 -10.87 -3.59 4.73
CA ALA A 151 -11.65 -3.21 5.89
C ALA A 151 -12.70 -2.20 5.41
N ALA A 152 -13.94 -2.35 5.88
CA ALA A 152 -15.04 -1.46 5.48
C ALA A 152 -14.83 -0.06 6.08
N ARG A 153 -15.05 0.99 5.28
CA ARG A 153 -14.78 2.39 5.69
C ARG A 153 -15.92 3.36 5.32
N GLY A 154 -17.18 2.92 5.38
CA GLY A 154 -18.30 3.74 4.92
C GLY A 154 -18.66 3.45 3.47
N ASP A 155 -18.29 4.31 2.52
CA ASP A 155 -18.64 4.16 1.09
C ASP A 155 -18.00 2.89 0.49
N VAL A 156 -18.76 1.80 0.50
CA VAL A 156 -18.34 0.46 0.05
C VAL A 156 -18.23 0.32 -1.46
N ASP A 157 -18.72 1.30 -2.22
CA ASP A 157 -18.65 1.31 -3.68
C ASP A 157 -17.36 1.99 -4.15
N LYS A 158 -16.97 3.09 -3.52
CA LYS A 158 -15.75 3.84 -3.90
C LYS A 158 -14.49 3.33 -3.22
N VAL A 159 -14.56 2.85 -1.98
CA VAL A 159 -13.39 2.40 -1.22
C VAL A 159 -13.35 0.88 -1.18
N ARG A 160 -12.65 0.30 -2.16
CA ARG A 160 -12.50 -1.16 -2.28
C ARG A 160 -11.04 -1.63 -2.36
N SER A 161 -10.10 -0.85 -1.85
CA SER A 161 -8.71 -1.26 -1.67
C SER A 161 -8.63 -2.62 -0.98
N PHE A 162 -7.90 -3.56 -1.60
CA PHE A 162 -7.72 -4.94 -1.14
C PHE A 162 -8.99 -5.81 -1.08
N ALA A 163 -10.11 -5.38 -1.66
CA ALA A 163 -11.27 -6.23 -1.83
C ALA A 163 -10.94 -7.38 -2.79
N THR A 164 -11.34 -8.60 -2.42
CA THR A 164 -11.17 -9.76 -3.29
C THR A 164 -12.31 -9.85 -4.30
N PRO A 165 -12.11 -10.54 -5.44
CA PRO A 165 -13.21 -10.79 -6.39
C PRO A 165 -14.44 -11.41 -5.72
N ARG A 166 -14.25 -12.35 -4.79
CA ARG A 166 -15.32 -12.98 -4.01
C ARG A 166 -16.08 -11.98 -3.15
N MET A 167 -15.38 -11.05 -2.50
CA MET A 167 -16.02 -9.98 -1.73
C MET A 167 -16.83 -9.02 -2.60
N ASN A 168 -16.41 -8.78 -3.85
CA ASN A 168 -17.19 -8.00 -4.81
C ASN A 168 -18.45 -8.76 -5.24
N ALA A 169 -18.35 -10.06 -5.49
CA ALA A 169 -19.51 -10.90 -5.82
C ALA A 169 -20.56 -10.90 -4.70
N TYR A 170 -20.13 -11.00 -3.44
CA TYR A 170 -21.04 -10.89 -2.30
C TYR A 170 -21.69 -9.52 -2.15
N LEU A 171 -20.99 -8.43 -2.47
CA LEU A 171 -21.61 -7.11 -2.49
C LEU A 171 -22.71 -7.04 -3.56
N GLU A 172 -22.44 -7.52 -4.77
CA GLU A 172 -23.42 -7.49 -5.86
C GLU A 172 -24.64 -8.38 -5.57
N GLN A 173 -24.43 -9.51 -4.89
CA GLN A 173 -25.53 -10.34 -4.40
C GLN A 173 -26.37 -9.59 -3.36
N ALA A 174 -25.74 -8.91 -2.39
CA ALA A 174 -26.45 -8.12 -1.39
C ALA A 174 -27.28 -7.00 -2.05
N LYS A 175 -26.70 -6.28 -3.02
CA LYS A 175 -27.42 -5.24 -3.79
C LYS A 175 -28.64 -5.80 -4.53
N LYS A 176 -28.54 -7.00 -5.12
CA LYS A 176 -29.69 -7.64 -5.79
C LYS A 176 -30.80 -7.99 -4.81
N PHE A 177 -30.45 -8.48 -3.62
CA PHE A 177 -31.41 -8.79 -2.58
C PHE A 177 -32.09 -7.54 -2.02
N ASP A 178 -31.34 -6.45 -1.80
CA ASP A 178 -31.91 -5.17 -1.36
C ASP A 178 -32.90 -4.59 -2.38
N ASN A 179 -32.66 -4.81 -3.68
CA ASN A 179 -33.56 -4.39 -4.75
C ASN A 179 -34.78 -5.31 -4.91
N ASP A 180 -34.60 -6.63 -4.81
CA ASP A 180 -35.67 -7.63 -4.84
C ASP A 180 -35.42 -8.75 -3.82
N PRO A 181 -36.07 -8.67 -2.63
CA PRO A 181 -35.91 -9.65 -1.56
C PRO A 181 -36.36 -11.07 -1.91
N ASN A 182 -37.12 -11.25 -3.00
CA ASN A 182 -37.52 -12.57 -3.46
C ASN A 182 -36.46 -13.23 -4.34
N THR A 183 -35.37 -12.53 -4.68
CA THR A 183 -34.26 -13.11 -5.44
C THR A 183 -33.58 -14.19 -4.59
N PRO A 184 -33.64 -15.46 -4.98
CA PRO A 184 -32.97 -16.51 -4.23
C PRO A 184 -31.45 -16.33 -4.32
N PRO A 185 -30.70 -16.66 -3.25
CA PRO A 185 -29.25 -16.68 -3.32
C PRO A 185 -28.78 -17.66 -4.42
N PRO A 186 -27.61 -17.43 -5.03
CA PRO A 186 -27.03 -18.36 -5.99
C PRO A 186 -26.87 -19.76 -5.38
N SER A 187 -27.00 -20.80 -6.21
CA SER A 187 -26.82 -22.18 -5.76
C SER A 187 -25.36 -22.46 -5.42
N VAL A 188 -25.11 -23.47 -4.57
CA VAL A 188 -23.75 -23.91 -4.20
C VAL A 188 -22.91 -24.28 -5.44
N GLU A 189 -23.52 -24.88 -6.46
CA GLU A 189 -22.85 -25.21 -7.72
C GLU A 189 -22.45 -23.97 -8.53
N THR A 190 -23.23 -22.91 -8.43
CA THR A 190 -22.94 -21.63 -9.10
C THR A 190 -21.79 -20.92 -8.39
N ASP A 191 -21.81 -20.90 -7.06
CA ASP A 191 -20.73 -20.35 -6.25
C ASP A 191 -19.42 -21.12 -6.46
N GLN A 192 -19.47 -22.45 -6.50
CA GLN A 192 -18.28 -23.28 -6.76
C GLN A 192 -17.65 -22.95 -8.12
N LYS A 193 -18.46 -22.77 -9.17
CA LYS A 193 -17.95 -22.36 -10.50
C LYS A 193 -17.30 -20.98 -10.47
N ILE A 194 -17.82 -20.04 -9.67
CA ILE A 194 -17.21 -18.72 -9.49
C ILE A 194 -15.86 -18.86 -8.78
N GLU A 195 -15.78 -19.68 -7.73
CA GLU A 195 -14.52 -19.96 -7.03
C GLU A 195 -13.47 -20.62 -7.93
N ASP A 196 -13.87 -21.62 -8.72
CA ASP A 196 -12.97 -22.34 -9.63
C ASP A 196 -12.49 -21.43 -10.78
N ALA A 197 -13.28 -20.43 -11.16
CA ALA A 197 -12.91 -19.42 -12.15
C ALA A 197 -11.93 -18.37 -11.58
N ILE A 198 -11.88 -18.19 -10.26
CA ILE A 198 -10.88 -17.33 -9.60
C ILE A 198 -9.56 -18.10 -9.59
N LYS A 199 -8.76 -17.89 -10.64
CA LYS A 199 -7.41 -18.46 -10.71
C LYS A 199 -6.62 -18.03 -9.47
N PRO A 200 -5.97 -18.97 -8.74
CA PRO A 200 -5.05 -18.59 -7.68
C PRO A 200 -4.00 -17.63 -8.28
N PRO A 201 -3.53 -16.64 -7.51
CA PRO A 201 -2.47 -15.76 -7.98
C PRO A 201 -1.33 -16.65 -8.46
N PRO A 202 -0.76 -16.40 -9.66
CA PRO A 202 0.33 -17.21 -10.16
C PRO A 202 1.41 -17.27 -9.07
N PRO A 203 2.06 -18.44 -8.87
CA PRO A 203 3.19 -18.51 -7.96
C PRO A 203 4.15 -17.36 -8.31
N PRO A 204 4.75 -16.69 -7.31
CA PRO A 204 5.64 -15.56 -7.56
C PRO A 204 6.64 -15.99 -8.62
N LYS A 205 6.53 -15.39 -9.82
CA LYS A 205 7.46 -15.70 -10.90
C LYS A 205 8.86 -15.41 -10.37
N PRO A 206 9.86 -16.29 -10.61
CA PRO A 206 11.25 -15.89 -10.44
C PRO A 206 11.41 -14.54 -11.12
N LEU A 207 12.00 -13.57 -10.42
CA LEU A 207 12.30 -12.28 -11.02
C LEU A 207 13.00 -12.58 -12.36
N PRO A 208 12.52 -12.05 -13.49
CA PRO A 208 13.15 -12.33 -14.76
C PRO A 208 14.63 -11.98 -14.64
N PRO A 209 15.56 -12.75 -15.24
CA PRO A 209 16.94 -12.32 -15.33
C PRO A 209 16.92 -10.93 -15.92
N VAL A 210 17.43 -9.96 -15.16
CA VAL A 210 17.48 -8.56 -15.55
C VAL A 210 18.24 -8.52 -16.87
N THR A 211 17.52 -8.42 -17.99
CA THR A 211 18.11 -8.44 -19.32
C THR A 211 19.11 -7.28 -19.42
N PRO A 212 20.19 -7.41 -20.22
CA PRO A 212 21.35 -6.50 -20.20
C PRO A 212 21.07 -5.01 -20.52
N HIS A 213 19.81 -4.63 -20.72
CA HIS A 213 19.33 -3.26 -20.89
C HIS A 213 18.64 -2.65 -19.65
N CYS A 214 18.49 -3.41 -18.55
CA CYS A 214 17.88 -2.92 -17.31
C CYS A 214 18.96 -2.58 -16.28
N THR A 215 19.45 -1.34 -16.30
CA THR A 215 20.13 -0.74 -15.14
C THR A 215 19.21 0.34 -14.61
N GLU A 216 18.37 -0.05 -13.66
CA GLU A 216 18.15 0.63 -12.37
C GLU A 216 16.91 0.03 -11.70
N ILE A 217 17.15 -0.61 -10.56
CA ILE A 217 16.18 -0.65 -9.48
C ILE A 217 16.35 0.71 -8.81
N VAL A 218 15.36 1.60 -8.97
CA VAL A 218 15.43 2.91 -8.32
C VAL A 218 15.42 2.68 -6.81
N ILE A 219 16.58 3.01 -6.26
CA ILE A 219 16.90 3.28 -4.88
C ILE A 219 16.69 4.79 -4.74
N GLN A 220 15.76 5.22 -3.88
CA GLN A 220 15.76 6.58 -3.36
C GLN A 220 15.64 6.58 -1.84
N VAL A 221 16.29 7.59 -1.26
CA VAL A 221 16.83 7.70 0.10
C VAL A 221 16.36 9.04 0.63
N LEU A 222 15.95 9.07 1.91
CA LEU A 222 15.52 10.21 2.76
C LEU A 222 14.07 10.65 2.52
N TYR A 223 13.18 10.61 3.52
CA TYR A 223 13.21 11.40 4.76
C TYR A 223 12.81 10.58 6.00
N LEU A 224 13.76 10.25 6.87
CA LEU A 224 13.49 10.13 8.33
C LEU A 224 14.76 10.13 9.19
N ILE A 225 15.88 10.67 8.67
CA ILE A 225 17.13 10.83 9.43
C ILE A 225 17.32 12.28 9.91
N GLY A 226 16.63 13.27 9.33
CA GLY A 226 16.68 14.67 9.80
C GLY A 226 16.00 14.89 11.15
N SER A 227 14.83 14.27 11.38
CA SER A 227 14.03 14.52 12.59
C SER A 227 14.53 13.73 13.81
N VAL A 228 15.15 12.57 13.60
CA VAL A 228 15.68 11.73 14.69
C VAL A 228 17.03 12.27 15.20
N LEU A 229 17.86 12.86 14.33
CA LEU A 229 19.12 13.47 14.75
C LEU A 229 18.90 14.77 15.54
N LYS A 230 17.91 15.60 15.15
CA LYS A 230 17.58 16.82 15.89
C LYS A 230 17.04 16.54 17.29
N TRP A 231 16.28 15.46 17.45
CA TRP A 231 15.74 15.01 18.74
C TRP A 231 16.82 14.43 19.67
N ILE A 232 17.88 13.83 19.13
CA ILE A 232 18.99 13.27 19.91
C ILE A 232 19.99 14.37 20.34
N GLU A 233 20.15 15.45 19.57
CA GLU A 233 20.96 16.61 19.97
C GLU A 233 20.25 17.49 21.02
N GLU A 234 18.93 17.68 20.91
CA GLU A 234 18.13 18.44 21.89
C GLU A 234 17.98 17.72 23.25
N LEU A 235 18.24 16.40 23.31
CA LEU A 235 18.27 15.62 24.55
C LEU A 235 19.67 15.51 25.19
N ARG A 236 20.68 16.14 24.58
CA ARG A 236 22.09 16.12 25.05
C ARG A 236 22.62 17.48 25.52
N THR A 237 21.76 18.49 25.61
CA THR A 237 21.99 19.77 26.30
C THR A 237 20.93 19.97 27.37
#